data_AF-A0A3A5PCW5-F1
#
_entry.id   AF-A0A3A5PCW5-F1
#
_cell.length_a   1.000
_cell.length_b   1.000
_cell.length_c   1.000
_cell.angle_alpha   90.00
_cell.angle_beta   90.00
_cell.angle_gamma   90.00
#
_symmetry.space_group_name_H-M   'P 1'
#
loop_
_entity.id
_entity.type
_entity.pdbx_description
1 polymer ?
#
loop_
_entity_poly.entity_id
_entity_poly.type
_entity_poly.pdbx_seq_one_letter_code
_entity_poly.pdbx_strand_id
1 'polypeptide(L)'
;MTLRELLKEKGIAYKVVSDALGIHPNNMPRYDDLMKRSVEEVMIISKATNIDLSELIGISLPRQSEVPTPITNERLFSVIESQQRTIENLSKK
;
A
#
# COMPACT_ATOMS: atom_id res chain seq x y z
N MET A 1 6.05 -17.42 3.31
CA MET A 1 5.30 -17.50 2.05
C MET A 1 6.28 -17.29 0.92
N THR A 2 6.37 -18.24 -0.01
CA THR A 2 7.17 -18.12 -1.24
C THR A 2 6.35 -17.46 -2.34
N LEU A 3 7.01 -16.90 -3.35
CA LEU A 3 6.32 -16.42 -4.55
C LEU A 3 5.44 -17.51 -5.17
N ARG A 4 5.90 -18.77 -5.16
CA ARG A 4 5.15 -19.90 -5.70
C ARG A 4 3.82 -20.16 -4.99
N GLU A 5 3.84 -20.15 -3.67
CA GLU A 5 2.63 -20.30 -2.87
C GLU A 5 1.66 -19.15 -3.12
N LEU A 6 2.16 -17.90 -3.15
CA LEU A 6 1.35 -16.72 -3.39
C LEU A 6 0.67 -16.73 -4.77
N LEU A 7 1.41 -17.08 -5.82
CA LEU A 7 0.84 -17.17 -7.17
C LEU A 7 -0.22 -18.27 -7.25
N LYS A 8 -0.01 -19.41 -6.59
CA LYS A 8 -0.98 -20.50 -6.54
C LYS A 8 -2.26 -20.09 -5.80
N GLU A 9 -2.13 -19.36 -4.70
CA GLU A 9 -3.27 -18.83 -3.94
C GLU A 9 -4.10 -17.85 -4.77
N LYS A 10 -3.44 -16.98 -5.55
CA LYS A 10 -4.09 -16.00 -6.44
C LYS A 10 -4.57 -16.59 -7.78
N GLY A 11 -4.33 -17.88 -8.03
CA GLY A 11 -4.67 -18.53 -9.29
C GLY A 11 -3.87 -18.03 -10.51
N ILE A 12 -2.68 -17.47 -10.28
CA ILE A 12 -1.82 -16.91 -11.34
C ILE A 12 -0.86 -17.98 -11.84
N ALA A 13 -0.79 -18.15 -13.16
CA ALA A 13 0.12 -19.10 -13.78
C ALA A 13 1.58 -18.60 -13.70
N TYR A 14 2.50 -19.51 -13.37
CA TYR A 14 3.94 -19.24 -13.33
C TYR A 14 4.52 -18.63 -14.61
N LYS A 15 3.93 -19.00 -15.74
CA LYS A 15 4.32 -18.53 -17.06
C LYS A 15 4.20 -17.00 -17.18
N VAL A 16 3.19 -16.40 -16.55
CA VAL A 16 2.98 -14.94 -16.56
C VAL A 16 4.19 -14.22 -15.99
N VAL A 17 4.73 -14.73 -14.89
CA VAL A 17 5.88 -14.13 -14.20
C VAL A 17 7.18 -14.43 -14.94
N SER A 18 7.38 -15.66 -15.43
CA SER A 18 8.59 -16.00 -16.20
C SER A 18 8.69 -15.21 -17.50
N ASP A 19 7.56 -15.03 -18.20
CA ASP A 19 7.49 -14.25 -19.43
C ASP A 19 7.77 -12.77 -19.15
N ALA A 20 7.21 -12.20 -18.07
CA ALA A 20 7.43 -10.81 -17.68
C ALA A 20 8.89 -10.52 -17.29
N LEU A 21 9.55 -11.47 -16.63
CA LEU A 21 10.96 -11.37 -16.24
C LEU A 21 11.91 -11.72 -17.39
N GLY A 22 11.42 -12.25 -18.51
CA GLY A 22 12.25 -12.72 -19.62
C GLY A 22 13.16 -13.91 -19.24
N ILE A 23 12.75 -14.73 -18.27
CA ILE A 23 13.53 -15.86 -17.76
C ILE A 23 12.94 -17.20 -18.17
N HIS A 24 13.79 -18.21 -18.28
CA HIS A 24 13.32 -19.58 -18.46
C HIS A 24 12.55 -20.08 -17.21
N PRO A 25 11.41 -20.79 -17.34
CA PRO A 25 10.61 -21.27 -16.21
C PRO A 25 11.39 -22.08 -15.16
N ASN A 26 12.43 -22.82 -15.57
CA ASN A 26 13.32 -23.56 -14.67
C ASN A 26 14.06 -22.66 -13.65
N ASN A 27 14.16 -21.35 -13.92
CA ASN A 27 14.76 -20.38 -12.99
C ASN A 27 13.75 -19.78 -12.00
N MET A 28 12.44 -20.04 -12.15
CA MET A 28 11.41 -19.54 -11.22
C MET A 28 11.66 -19.88 -9.74
N PRO A 29 12.19 -21.06 -9.37
CA PRO A 29 12.51 -21.34 -7.96
C PRO A 29 13.51 -20.35 -7.34
N ARG A 30 14.31 -19.64 -8.14
CA ARG A 30 15.21 -18.58 -7.66
C ARG A 30 14.47 -17.33 -7.17
N TYR A 31 13.19 -17.20 -7.56
CA TYR A 31 12.31 -16.09 -7.21
C TYR A 31 11.36 -16.44 -6.07
N ASP A 32 11.51 -17.61 -5.43
CA ASP A 32 10.74 -17.95 -4.22
C ASP A 32 10.99 -16.96 -3.08
N ASP A 33 12.23 -16.47 -3.00
CA ASP A 33 12.67 -15.49 -2.02
C ASP A 33 12.90 -14.14 -2.72
N LEU A 34 11.85 -13.32 -2.73
CA LEU A 34 11.87 -11.99 -3.35
C LEU A 34 12.80 -11.01 -2.62
N MET A 35 13.17 -11.27 -1.36
CA MET A 35 14.12 -10.43 -0.61
C MET A 35 15.55 -10.53 -1.16
N LYS A 36 15.83 -11.57 -1.95
CA LYS A 36 17.12 -11.77 -2.64
C LYS A 36 17.09 -11.30 -4.09
N ARG A 37 16.02 -10.64 -4.53
CA ARG A 37 15.86 -10.10 -5.90
C ARG A 37 16.05 -8.60 -5.91
N SER A 38 16.33 -8.07 -7.09
CA SER A 38 16.39 -6.61 -7.27
C SER A 38 15.00 -5.99 -7.17
N VAL A 39 14.94 -4.73 -6.72
CA VAL A 39 13.67 -3.97 -6.64
C VAL A 39 12.99 -3.89 -8.01
N GLU A 40 13.76 -3.79 -9.09
CA GLU A 40 13.26 -3.78 -10.46
C GLU A 40 12.53 -5.07 -10.82
N GLU A 41 13.13 -6.23 -10.54
CA GLU A 41 12.48 -7.54 -10.76
C GLU A 41 11.19 -7.67 -9.94
N VAL A 42 11.20 -7.25 -8.68
CA VAL A 42 9.99 -7.30 -7.83
C VAL A 42 8.91 -6.37 -8.38
N MET A 43 9.28 -5.21 -8.94
CA MET A 43 8.34 -4.29 -9.57
C MET A 43 7.76 -4.84 -10.88
N ILE A 44 8.55 -5.57 -11.67
CA ILE A 44 8.07 -6.29 -12.85
C ILE A 44 7.04 -7.35 -12.45
N ILE A 45 7.33 -8.13 -11.41
CA ILE A 45 6.42 -9.16 -10.89
C ILE A 45 5.11 -8.52 -10.41
N SER A 46 5.18 -7.42 -9.66
CA SER A 46 4.01 -6.67 -9.18
C SER A 46 3.11 -6.24 -10.34
N LYS A 47 3.68 -5.63 -11.39
CA LYS A 47 2.93 -5.21 -12.58
C LYS A 47 2.33 -6.39 -13.33
N ALA A 48 3.06 -7.48 -13.48
CA ALA A 48 2.61 -8.66 -14.23
C ALA A 48 1.50 -9.44 -13.50
N THR A 49 1.51 -9.43 -12.17
CA THR A 49 0.59 -10.20 -11.33
C THR A 49 -0.55 -9.36 -10.78
N ASN A 50 -0.45 -8.03 -10.89
CA ASN A 50 -1.31 -7.06 -10.21
C ASN A 50 -1.38 -7.29 -8.69
N ILE A 51 -0.27 -7.77 -8.11
CA ILE A 51 -0.11 -7.92 -6.66
C ILE A 51 0.69 -6.73 -6.15
N ASP A 52 0.24 -6.13 -5.05
CA ASP A 52 0.94 -5.02 -4.41
C ASP A 52 2.34 -5.41 -3.95
N LEU A 53 3.29 -4.48 -4.06
CA LEU A 53 4.67 -4.69 -3.60
C LEU A 53 4.73 -5.09 -2.13
N SER A 54 3.87 -4.51 -1.29
CA SER A 54 3.76 -4.85 0.14
C SER A 54 3.38 -6.30 0.38
N GLU A 55 2.45 -6.83 -0.44
CA GLU A 55 2.02 -8.23 -0.37
C GLU A 55 3.11 -9.18 -0.88
N LEU A 56 3.82 -8.78 -1.95
CA LEU A 56 4.93 -9.57 -2.50
C LEU A 56 6.09 -9.72 -1.52
N ILE A 57 6.48 -8.65 -0.83
CA ILE A 57 7.60 -8.68 0.13
C ILE A 57 7.15 -9.03 1.56
N GLY A 58 5.87 -9.34 1.76
CA GLY A 58 5.32 -9.76 3.05
C GLY A 58 5.36 -8.68 4.12
N ILE A 59 5.45 -7.40 3.75
CA ILE A 59 5.31 -6.30 4.70
C ILE A 59 3.86 -5.85 4.71
N SER A 60 3.19 -5.96 5.85
CA SER A 60 1.97 -5.19 6.08
C SER A 60 2.40 -3.75 6.31
N LEU A 61 2.50 -2.95 5.25
CA LEU A 61 2.48 -1.51 5.44
C LEU A 61 1.11 -1.20 6.07
N PRO A 62 1.04 -0.55 7.24
CA PRO A 62 -0.23 -0.01 7.70
C PRO A 62 -0.74 0.84 6.54
N ARG A 63 -1.92 0.49 6.00
CA ARG A 63 -2.56 1.25 4.93
C ARG A 63 -2.53 2.71 5.38
N GLN A 64 -1.65 3.52 4.79
CA GLN A 64 -1.73 4.97 4.90
C GLN A 64 -2.95 5.39 4.08
N SER A 65 -4.12 5.03 4.58
CA SER A 65 -5.39 5.63 4.20
C SER A 65 -5.73 6.68 5.24
N GLU A 66 -4.76 7.53 5.57
CA GLU A 66 -5.06 8.86 6.08
C GLU A 66 -5.25 9.75 4.85
N VAL A 67 -6.36 9.54 4.14
CA VAL A 67 -6.94 10.66 3.40
C VAL A 67 -7.22 11.69 4.49
N PRO A 68 -6.60 12.89 4.48
CA PRO A 68 -6.92 13.90 5.47
C PRO A 68 -8.42 14.11 5.36
N THR A 69 -9.17 13.74 6.40
CA THR A 69 -10.61 14.01 6.43
C THR A 69 -10.77 15.50 6.17
N PRO A 70 -11.48 15.90 5.10
CA PRO A 70 -11.66 17.31 4.82
C PRO A 70 -12.23 17.97 6.07
N ILE A 71 -11.64 19.08 6.52
CA ILE A 71 -12.24 19.86 7.60
C ILE A 71 -13.63 20.28 7.10
N THR A 72 -14.68 19.84 7.80
CA THR A 72 -16.05 20.18 7.45
C THR A 72 -16.39 21.57 7.94
N ASN A 73 -17.29 22.26 7.22
CA ASN A 73 -17.77 23.58 7.62
C ASN A 73 -18.41 23.54 9.02
N GLU A 74 -19.09 22.46 9.38
CA GLU A 74 -19.68 22.26 10.72
C GLU A 74 -18.62 22.33 11.84
N ARG A 75 -17.45 21.72 11.61
CA ARG A 75 -16.34 21.75 12.56
C ARG A 75 -15.73 23.15 12.65
N LEU A 76 -15.63 23.86 11.52
CA LEU A 76 -15.16 25.25 11.50
C LEU A 76 -16.10 26.19 12.27
N PHE A 77 -17.41 26.10 12.02
CA PHE A 77 -18.40 26.90 12.73
C PHE A 77 -18.38 26.63 14.24
N SER A 78 -18.31 25.36 14.64
CA SER A 78 -18.20 24.97 16.06
C SER A 78 -16.98 25.58 16.75
N VAL A 79 -15.83 25.61 16.06
CA VAL A 79 -14.60 26.22 16.58
C VAL A 79 -14.72 27.73 16.69
N ILE A 80 -15.29 28.40 15.68
CA ILE A 80 -15.47 29.86 15.66
C ILE A 80 -16.39 30.29 16.80
N GLU A 81 -17.51 29.59 17.04
CA GLU A 81 -18.43 29.91 18.14
C GLU A 81 -17.77 29.76 19.52
N SER A 82 -16.96 28.72 19.70
CA SER A 82 -16.20 28.51 20.95
C SER A 82 -15.19 29.62 21.20
N GLN A 83 -14.49 30.07 20.15
CA GLN A 83 -13.53 31.18 20.22
C GLN A 83 -14.24 32.51 20.51
N GLN A 84 -15.36 32.79 19.85
CA GLN A 84 -16.13 34.02 20.06
C GLN A 84 -16.65 34.14 21.50
N ARG A 85 -17.17 33.04 22.07
CA ARG A 85 -17.57 32.99 23.48
C ARG A 85 -16.42 33.29 24.43
N THR A 86 -15.22 32.80 24.11
CA THR A 86 -14.01 33.05 24.90
C THR A 86 -13.64 34.53 24.87
N ILE A 87 -13.66 35.16 23.69
CA ILE A 87 -13.39 36.59 23.52
C ILE A 87 -14.39 37.45 24.28
N GLU A 88 -15.69 37.14 24.20
CA GLU A 88 -16.72 37.88 24.93
C GLU A 88 -16.55 37.79 26.44
N ASN A 89 -16.19 36.62 26.97
CA ASN A 89 -15.94 36.43 28.39
C ASN A 89 -14.71 37.21 28.88
N LEU A 90 -13.68 37.31 28.03
CA LEU A 90 -12.48 38.11 28.33
C LEU A 90 -12.74 39.62 28.20
N SER A 91 -13.63 40.03 27.30
CA SER A 91 -14.01 41.44 27.11
C SER A 91 -14.92 41.99 28.20
N LYS A 92 -15.60 41.14 28.96
CA LYS A 92 -16.50 41.52 30.06
C LYS A 92 -15.80 41.60 31.43
N LYS A 93 -14.50 41.31 31.46
CA LYS A 93 -13.65 41.35 32.65
C LYS A 93 -12.82 42.64 32.65
#